data_AF-A0A0E3NBE1-F1
#
_entry.id   AF-A0A0E3NBE1-F1
#
_cell.length_a   1.000
_cell.length_b   1.000
_cell.length_c   1.000
_cell.angle_alpha   90.00
_cell.angle_beta   90.00
_cell.angle_gamma   90.00
#
_symmetry.space_group_name_H-M   'P 1'
#
loop_
_entity.id
_entity.type
_entity.pdbx_description
1 polymer ?
#
loop_
_entity_poly.entity_id
_entity_poly.type
_entity_poly.pdbx_seq_one_letter_code
_entity_poly.pdbx_strand_id
1 'polypeptide(L)'
;MTEFERMLVNSLNAYIEENGLKAISYRLKQHRFTPQFLDVLVDSLNPDLYMGIECKSISVGKGANALYFSQHFTVDKNGIHQIERISDYLNRSGRRGFLAVELRLGPGHGREAYIIPWKELEKEYLNQNLKLTLKEIRSFPEIKREGKDYKVDPREWEGK
;
A
#
# COMPACT_ATOMS: atom_id res chain seq x y z
N MET A 1 0.98 -15.69 0.43
CA MET A 1 -0.19 -14.85 0.73
C MET A 1 0.07 -14.19 2.06
N THR A 2 0.21 -12.86 2.10
CA THR A 2 0.51 -12.18 3.37
C THR A 2 -0.78 -11.98 4.17
N GLU A 3 -0.67 -12.00 5.50
CA GLU A 3 -1.77 -11.71 6.41
C GLU A 3 -2.24 -10.25 6.27
N PHE A 4 -1.29 -9.34 5.98
CA PHE A 4 -1.52 -7.91 5.87
C PHE A 4 -2.48 -7.55 4.73
N GLU A 5 -2.22 -7.99 3.50
CA GLU A 5 -3.11 -7.74 2.35
C GLU A 5 -4.53 -8.27 2.61
N ARG A 6 -4.64 -9.47 3.21
CA ARG A 6 -5.93 -10.08 3.51
C ARG A 6 -6.72 -9.23 4.50
N MET A 7 -6.08 -8.80 5.59
CA MET A 7 -6.70 -7.94 6.58
C MET A 7 -7.13 -6.61 5.96
N LEU A 8 -6.26 -5.98 5.16
CA LEU A 8 -6.58 -4.72 4.49
C LEU A 8 -7.82 -4.83 3.58
N VAL A 9 -7.92 -5.90 2.77
CA VAL A 9 -9.08 -6.15 1.91
C VAL A 9 -10.36 -6.37 2.73
N ASN A 10 -10.29 -7.16 3.80
CA ASN A 10 -11.44 -7.38 4.68
C ASN A 10 -11.92 -6.07 5.28
N SER A 11 -11.01 -5.25 5.77
CA SER A 11 -11.32 -3.96 6.37
C SER A 11 -11.89 -2.95 5.37
N LEU A 12 -11.37 -2.92 4.14
CA LEU A 12 -11.94 -2.12 3.06
C LEU A 12 -13.36 -2.56 2.72
N ASN A 13 -13.62 -3.87 2.62
CA ASN A 13 -14.96 -4.38 2.34
C ASN A 13 -15.93 -4.12 3.50
N ALA A 14 -15.48 -4.24 4.76
CA ALA A 14 -16.28 -3.86 5.93
C ALA A 14 -16.68 -2.37 5.87
N TYR A 15 -15.71 -1.48 5.63
CA TYR A 15 -16.00 -0.05 5.45
C TYR A 15 -16.99 0.22 4.31
N ILE A 16 -16.83 -0.46 3.17
CA ILE A 16 -17.74 -0.33 2.03
C ILE A 16 -19.16 -0.75 2.41
N GLU A 17 -19.32 -1.89 3.08
CA GLU A 17 -20.61 -2.43 3.52
C GLU A 17 -21.27 -1.54 4.57
N GLU A 18 -20.54 -1.15 5.61
CA GLU A 18 -21.01 -0.28 6.70
C GLU A 18 -21.51 1.08 6.21
N ASN A 19 -20.90 1.62 5.15
CA ASN A 19 -21.27 2.91 4.57
C ASN A 19 -22.23 2.79 3.37
N GLY A 20 -22.70 1.58 3.01
CA GLY A 20 -23.61 1.37 1.88
C GLY A 20 -23.04 1.78 0.52
N LEU A 21 -21.72 1.67 0.36
CA LEU A 21 -20.99 2.14 -0.83
C LEU A 21 -21.04 1.09 -1.94
N LYS A 22 -21.16 1.55 -3.19
CA LYS A 22 -21.05 0.67 -4.37
C LYS A 22 -19.59 0.50 -4.79
N ALA A 23 -18.90 -0.39 -4.09
CA ALA A 23 -17.51 -0.73 -4.37
C ALA A 23 -17.23 -2.19 -4.00
N ILE A 24 -16.08 -2.73 -4.44
CA ILE A 24 -15.56 -4.01 -3.95
C ILE A 24 -14.04 -3.96 -3.88
N SER A 25 -13.49 -4.40 -2.76
CA SER A 25 -12.05 -4.59 -2.57
C SER A 25 -11.67 -6.05 -2.78
N TYR A 26 -10.59 -6.28 -3.53
CA TYR A 26 -10.04 -7.61 -3.72
C TYR A 26 -8.54 -7.56 -3.96
N ARG A 27 -7.89 -8.68 -3.68
CA ARG A 27 -6.46 -8.85 -4.00
C ARG A 27 -6.30 -9.34 -5.42
N LEU A 28 -5.26 -8.87 -6.09
CA LEU A 28 -4.83 -9.48 -7.33
C LEU A 28 -4.05 -10.77 -7.02
N LYS A 29 -4.52 -11.89 -7.58
CA LYS A 29 -3.88 -13.18 -7.39
C LYS A 29 -2.64 -13.25 -8.29
N GLN A 30 -1.46 -13.37 -7.68
CA GLN A 30 -0.22 -13.58 -8.42
C GLN A 30 -0.29 -14.91 -9.18
N HIS A 31 -0.33 -14.85 -10.51
CA HIS A 31 -0.03 -16.02 -11.35
C HIS A 31 1.47 -16.06 -11.63
N ARG A 32 2.05 -17.26 -11.70
CA ARG A 32 3.47 -17.40 -12.12
C ARG A 32 3.64 -16.75 -13.48
N PHE A 33 4.70 -15.95 -13.62
CA PHE A 33 5.13 -15.30 -14.86
C PHE A 33 4.27 -14.12 -15.36
N THR A 34 3.28 -13.66 -14.58
CA THR A 34 2.53 -12.43 -14.91
C THR A 34 3.02 -11.27 -14.06
N PRO A 35 3.42 -10.13 -14.66
CA PRO A 35 3.70 -8.92 -13.92
C PRO A 35 2.45 -8.47 -13.15
N GLN A 36 2.53 -8.48 -11.82
CA GLN A 36 1.52 -7.85 -10.98
C GLN A 36 1.88 -6.38 -10.83
N PHE A 37 0.87 -5.52 -10.97
CA PHE A 37 1.02 -4.08 -10.78
C PHE A 37 0.67 -3.68 -9.35
N LEU A 38 -0.34 -4.27 -8.72
CA LEU A 38 -0.75 -3.89 -7.37
C LEU A 38 -1.17 -5.12 -6.59
N ASP A 39 -1.09 -5.06 -5.27
CA ASP A 39 -1.50 -6.14 -4.38
C ASP A 39 -3.02 -6.14 -4.15
N VAL A 40 -3.61 -4.95 -3.99
CA VAL A 40 -5.04 -4.74 -3.72
C VAL A 40 -5.62 -3.73 -4.70
N LEU A 41 -6.83 -4.01 -5.17
CA LEU A 41 -7.65 -3.07 -5.94
C LEU A 41 -8.97 -2.81 -5.20
N VAL A 42 -9.48 -1.59 -5.34
CA VAL A 42 -10.87 -1.26 -5.01
C VAL A 42 -11.53 -0.77 -6.30
N ASP A 43 -12.52 -1.53 -6.77
CA ASP A 43 -13.29 -1.16 -7.94
C ASP A 43 -14.57 -0.45 -7.48
N SER A 44 -14.77 0.77 -7.99
CA SER A 44 -15.94 1.59 -7.72
C SER A 44 -16.13 2.60 -8.85
N LEU A 45 -17.36 3.05 -9.04
CA LEU A 45 -17.65 4.24 -9.85
C LEU A 45 -17.42 5.55 -9.07
N ASN A 46 -17.28 5.47 -7.74
CA ASN A 46 -16.89 6.62 -6.93
C ASN A 46 -15.38 6.85 -7.11
N PRO A 47 -14.94 8.03 -7.63
CA PRO A 47 -13.51 8.34 -7.79
C PRO A 47 -12.72 8.23 -6.47
N ASP A 48 -13.35 8.52 -5.33
CA ASP A 48 -12.70 8.42 -4.02
C ASP A 48 -12.39 6.95 -3.64
N LEU A 49 -13.05 5.98 -4.27
CA LEU A 49 -12.88 4.56 -3.99
C LEU A 49 -12.31 3.79 -5.19
N TYR A 50 -12.03 4.48 -6.30
CA TYR A 50 -11.38 3.87 -7.46
C TYR A 50 -9.87 3.85 -7.24
N MET A 51 -9.39 2.79 -6.56
CA MET A 51 -8.06 2.78 -5.95
C MET A 51 -7.22 1.56 -6.30
N GLY A 52 -5.91 1.76 -6.25
CA GLY A 52 -4.89 0.73 -6.35
C GLY A 52 -3.88 0.83 -5.21
N ILE A 53 -3.58 -0.28 -4.55
CA ILE A 53 -2.72 -0.32 -3.37
C ILE A 53 -1.64 -1.39 -3.51
N GLU A 54 -0.37 -0.98 -3.42
CA GLU A 54 0.78 -1.87 -3.21
C GLU A 54 1.02 -2.04 -1.70
N CYS A 55 1.33 -3.25 -1.25
CA CYS A 55 1.57 -3.56 0.16
C CYS A 55 3.03 -3.94 0.40
N LYS A 56 3.65 -3.36 1.43
CA LYS A 56 4.99 -3.76 1.91
C LYS A 56 4.96 -4.00 3.41
N SER A 57 5.74 -4.98 3.88
CA SER A 57 5.86 -5.27 5.32
C SER A 57 7.32 -5.39 5.73
N ILE A 58 7.80 -4.48 6.58
CA ILE A 58 9.19 -4.43 7.03
C ILE A 58 9.33 -4.83 8.51
N SER A 59 10.41 -5.55 8.84
CA SER A 59 10.65 -6.07 10.20
C SER A 59 11.51 -5.12 11.03
N VAL A 60 10.88 -4.12 11.64
CA VAL A 60 11.54 -3.20 12.59
C VAL A 60 12.14 -3.97 13.77
N GLY A 61 11.41 -4.96 14.30
CA GLY A 61 11.91 -5.85 15.36
C GLY A 61 13.11 -6.73 14.96
N LYS A 62 13.47 -6.76 13.66
CA LYS A 62 14.68 -7.42 13.15
C LYS A 62 15.72 -6.41 12.64
N GLY A 63 15.60 -5.14 13.02
CA GLY A 63 16.57 -4.09 12.70
C GLY A 63 16.27 -3.28 11.43
N ALA A 64 15.13 -3.49 10.75
CA ALA A 64 14.77 -2.63 9.63
C ALA A 64 14.49 -1.19 10.11
N ASN A 65 15.21 -0.21 9.55
CA ASN A 65 15.10 1.21 9.91
C ASN A 65 14.54 2.09 8.79
N ALA A 66 14.24 1.50 7.64
CA ALA A 66 13.68 2.17 6.49
C ALA A 66 13.13 1.13 5.48
N LEU A 67 12.26 1.60 4.59
CA LEU A 67 11.83 0.90 3.39
C LEU A 67 12.75 1.33 2.24
N TYR A 68 13.78 0.54 1.97
CA TYR A 68 14.73 0.77 0.87
C TYR A 68 14.13 0.39 -0.48
N PHE A 69 14.22 1.29 -1.46
CA PHE A 69 13.59 1.09 -2.76
C PHE A 69 14.18 -0.11 -3.51
N SER A 70 15.50 -0.23 -3.52
CA SER A 70 16.22 -1.34 -4.14
C SER A 70 15.98 -2.71 -3.51
N GLN A 71 15.50 -2.77 -2.26
CA GLN A 71 15.28 -4.02 -1.53
C GLN A 71 13.81 -4.46 -1.54
N HIS A 72 12.89 -3.50 -1.48
CA HIS A 72 11.47 -3.78 -1.27
C HIS A 72 10.65 -3.69 -2.55
N PHE A 73 11.20 -3.08 -3.60
CA PHE A 73 10.60 -3.03 -4.92
C PHE A 73 11.42 -3.85 -5.90
N THR A 74 10.72 -4.49 -6.82
CA THR A 74 11.34 -5.36 -7.83
C THR A 74 11.84 -4.57 -9.02
N VAL A 75 12.86 -5.08 -9.70
CA VAL A 75 13.23 -4.66 -11.05
C VAL A 75 12.86 -5.80 -11.99
N ASP A 76 12.17 -5.48 -13.09
CA ASP A 76 11.77 -6.51 -14.05
C ASP A 76 12.94 -6.95 -14.95
N LYS A 77 12.69 -7.92 -15.83
CA LYS A 77 13.69 -8.45 -16.77
C LYS A 77 14.23 -7.42 -17.78
N ASN A 78 13.53 -6.31 -17.97
CA ASN A 78 13.91 -5.23 -18.88
C ASN A 78 14.63 -4.09 -18.13
N GLY A 79 14.87 -4.24 -16.82
CA GLY A 79 15.50 -3.21 -16.00
C GLY A 79 14.55 -2.14 -15.48
N ILE A 80 13.23 -2.29 -15.65
CA ILE A 80 12.26 -1.27 -15.23
C ILE A 80 11.89 -1.50 -13.76
N HIS A 81 12.03 -0.45 -12.95
CA HIS A 81 11.73 -0.50 -11.52
C HIS A 81 10.22 -0.63 -11.28
N GLN A 82 9.82 -1.36 -10.24
CA GLN A 82 8.41 -1.59 -9.92
C GLN A 82 7.67 -0.28 -9.68
N ILE A 83 8.30 0.71 -9.05
CA ILE A 83 7.67 2.02 -8.83
C ILE A 83 7.25 2.65 -10.18
N GLU A 84 8.13 2.63 -11.19
CA GLU A 84 7.82 3.16 -12.53
C GLU A 84 6.68 2.40 -13.21
N ARG A 85 6.69 1.06 -13.12
CA ARG A 85 5.63 0.23 -13.73
C ARG A 85 4.26 0.48 -13.09
N ILE A 86 4.23 0.67 -11.79
CA ILE A 86 2.98 0.95 -11.05
C ILE A 86 2.50 2.36 -11.35
N SER A 87 3.41 3.33 -11.40
CA SER A 87 3.11 4.69 -11.83
C SER A 87 2.47 4.73 -13.21
N ASP A 88 3.04 4.04 -14.21
CA ASP A 88 2.44 3.94 -15.56
C ASP A 88 1.02 3.35 -15.50
N TYR A 89 0.85 2.26 -14.76
CA TYR A 89 -0.46 1.63 -14.58
C TYR A 89 -1.49 2.57 -13.94
N LEU A 90 -1.12 3.28 -12.88
CA LEU A 90 -2.02 4.21 -12.18
C LEU A 90 -2.40 5.38 -13.09
N ASN A 91 -1.42 5.96 -13.80
CA ASN A 91 -1.64 7.06 -14.74
C ASN A 91 -2.59 6.64 -15.88
N ARG A 92 -2.42 5.45 -16.43
CA ARG A 92 -3.26 4.94 -17.53
C ARG A 92 -4.65 4.51 -17.07
N SER A 93 -4.77 4.01 -15.84
CA SER A 93 -6.05 3.54 -15.31
C SER A 93 -6.89 4.65 -14.70
N GLY A 94 -6.29 5.76 -14.26
CA GLY A 94 -6.97 6.84 -13.54
C GLY A 94 -7.31 6.49 -12.09
N ARG A 95 -6.77 5.38 -11.55
CA ARG A 95 -6.94 5.00 -10.14
C ARG A 95 -6.14 5.91 -9.23
N ARG A 96 -6.68 6.20 -8.04
CA ARG A 96 -5.89 6.74 -6.93
C ARG A 96 -4.93 5.64 -6.44
N GLY A 97 -3.64 5.97 -6.37
CA GLY A 97 -2.60 5.02 -5.99
C GLY A 97 -2.16 5.20 -4.55
N PHE A 98 -1.87 4.10 -3.86
CA PHE A 98 -1.30 4.12 -2.51
C PHE A 98 -0.25 3.02 -2.30
N LEU A 99 0.67 3.29 -1.38
CA LEU A 99 1.54 2.29 -0.77
C LEU A 99 1.11 2.09 0.68
N ALA A 100 0.66 0.88 1.03
CA ALA A 100 0.40 0.47 2.39
C ALA A 100 1.65 -0.19 3.00
N VAL A 101 2.14 0.32 4.13
CA VAL A 101 3.35 -0.17 4.79
C VAL A 101 3.02 -0.69 6.18
N GLU A 102 3.25 -1.98 6.41
CA GLU A 102 3.17 -2.62 7.73
C GLU A 102 4.56 -2.61 8.41
N LEU A 103 4.64 -2.04 9.61
CA LEU A 103 5.82 -2.08 10.46
C LEU A 103 5.65 -3.20 11.50
N ARG A 104 6.44 -4.27 11.36
CA ARG A 104 6.47 -5.38 12.31
C ARG A 104 7.48 -5.09 13.42
N LEU A 105 7.00 -4.60 14.55
CA LEU A 105 7.82 -4.14 15.68
C LEU A 105 8.52 -5.25 16.47
N GLY A 106 8.12 -6.51 16.29
CA GLY A 106 8.73 -7.67 16.94
C GLY A 106 7.81 -8.31 17.99
N PRO A 107 8.30 -9.35 18.70
CA PRO A 107 7.52 -10.04 19.71
C PRO A 107 7.03 -9.10 20.82
N GLY A 108 5.77 -9.25 21.24
CA GLY A 108 5.19 -8.44 22.33
C GLY A 108 4.72 -7.04 21.92
N HIS A 109 4.97 -6.60 20.69
CA HIS A 109 4.54 -5.30 20.18
C HIS A 109 3.48 -5.43 19.08
N GLY A 110 2.52 -4.50 19.08
CA GLY A 110 1.54 -4.37 18.01
C GLY A 110 2.21 -4.07 16.67
N ARG A 111 1.55 -4.43 15.57
CA ARG A 111 1.97 -3.98 14.23
C ARG A 111 1.38 -2.60 13.99
N GLU A 112 2.17 -1.72 13.40
CA GLU A 112 1.70 -0.42 12.90
C GLU A 112 1.49 -0.54 11.39
N ALA A 113 0.53 0.20 10.83
CA ALA A 113 0.33 0.27 9.39
C ALA A 113 0.09 1.72 8.98
N TYR A 114 0.69 2.13 7.87
CA TYR A 114 0.60 3.49 7.33
C TYR A 114 0.27 3.45 5.84
N ILE A 115 -0.40 4.48 5.36
CA ILE A 115 -0.77 4.62 3.95
C ILE A 115 -0.11 5.85 3.35
N ILE A 116 0.56 5.67 2.22
CA ILE A 116 1.33 6.72 1.57
C ILE A 116 0.71 6.96 0.20
N PRO A 117 0.30 8.21 -0.14
CA PRO A 117 -0.11 8.53 -1.50
C PRO A 117 0.98 8.16 -2.50
N TRP A 118 0.61 7.45 -3.57
CA TRP A 118 1.60 6.98 -4.55
C TRP A 118 2.40 8.12 -5.17
N LYS A 119 1.78 9.28 -5.37
CA LYS A 119 2.45 10.48 -5.89
C LYS A 119 3.61 10.94 -5.00
N GLU A 120 3.49 10.82 -3.68
CA GLU A 120 4.58 11.15 -2.77
C GLU A 120 5.71 10.11 -2.87
N LEU A 121 5.38 8.81 -2.93
CA LEU A 121 6.38 7.75 -3.16
C LEU A 121 7.12 7.94 -4.49
N GLU A 122 6.38 8.21 -5.57
CA GLU A 122 6.93 8.44 -6.90
C GLU A 122 7.87 9.65 -6.91
N LYS A 123 7.45 10.77 -6.29
CA LYS A 123 8.27 11.96 -6.14
C LYS A 123 9.59 11.67 -5.42
N GLU A 124 9.54 10.94 -4.31
CA GLU A 124 10.74 10.53 -3.57
C GLU A 124 11.66 9.67 -4.43
N TYR A 125 11.11 8.73 -5.19
CA TYR A 125 11.87 7.90 -6.12
C TYR A 125 12.53 8.70 -7.26
N LEU A 126 11.78 9.61 -7.89
CA LEU A 126 12.27 10.47 -8.99
C LEU A 126 13.34 11.47 -8.52
N ASN A 127 13.27 11.90 -7.27
CA ASN A 127 14.31 12.72 -6.63
C ASN A 127 15.58 11.91 -6.28
N GLN A 128 15.66 10.65 -6.70
CA GLN A 128 16.79 9.74 -6.44
C GLN A 128 17.01 9.44 -4.94
N ASN A 129 15.98 9.63 -4.11
CA ASN A 129 16.02 9.13 -2.74
C ASN A 129 16.03 7.60 -2.76
N LEU A 130 16.75 6.99 -1.82
CA LEU A 130 16.98 5.54 -1.81
C LEU A 130 15.95 4.78 -0.98
N LYS A 131 15.18 5.48 -0.15
CA LYS A 131 14.34 4.87 0.90
C LYS A 131 13.35 5.85 1.50
N LEU A 132 12.36 5.29 2.21
CA LEU A 132 11.56 5.99 3.21
C LEU A 132 11.96 5.53 4.61
N THR A 133 12.37 6.44 5.47
CA THR A 133 12.70 6.17 6.88
C THR A 133 11.45 5.85 7.70
N LEU A 134 11.60 5.21 8.87
CA LEU A 134 10.47 4.99 9.78
C LEU A 134 9.80 6.31 10.20
N LYS A 135 10.58 7.39 10.35
CA LYS A 135 10.05 8.71 10.72
C LYS A 135 9.14 9.27 9.62
N GLU A 136 9.57 9.17 8.36
CA GLU A 136 8.77 9.60 7.22
C GLU A 136 7.51 8.74 7.09
N ILE A 137 7.63 7.41 7.16
CA ILE A 137 6.49 6.49 7.10
C ILE A 137 5.44 6.84 8.17
N ARG A 138 5.88 7.08 9.41
CA ARG A 138 5.00 7.43 10.53
C ARG A 138 4.39 8.83 10.45
N SER A 139 4.85 9.66 9.52
CA SER A 139 4.29 11.00 9.30
C SER A 139 3.03 10.98 8.43
N PHE A 140 2.80 9.87 7.72
CA PHE A 140 1.62 9.64 6.90
C PHE A 140 0.44 9.10 7.73
N PRO A 141 -0.79 9.11 7.20
CA PRO A 141 -1.95 8.60 7.91
C PRO A 141 -1.76 7.13 8.36
N GLU A 142 -2.07 6.89 9.63
CA GLU A 142 -2.02 5.56 10.22
C GLU A 142 -3.31 4.81 9.89
N ILE A 143 -3.17 3.59 9.34
CA ILE A 143 -4.26 2.62 9.27
C ILE A 143 -4.26 1.87 10.60
N LYS A 144 -4.96 2.43 11.59
CA LYS A 144 -4.97 1.88 12.96
C LYS A 144 -5.48 0.46 12.98
N ARG A 145 -4.76 -0.42 13.66
CA ARG A 145 -5.21 -1.80 13.88
C ARG A 145 -6.17 -1.87 15.06
N GLU A 146 -7.38 -2.34 14.82
CA GLU A 146 -8.40 -2.61 15.85
C GLU A 146 -8.64 -4.13 15.91
N GLY A 147 -7.89 -4.80 16.78
CA GLY A 147 -7.94 -6.26 16.93
C GLY A 147 -7.46 -7.01 15.68
N LYS A 148 -8.41 -7.60 14.94
CA LYS A 148 -8.15 -8.39 13.72
C LYS A 148 -8.34 -7.59 12.43
N ASP A 149 -8.75 -6.33 12.54
CA ASP A 149 -9.07 -5.48 11.40
C ASP A 149 -8.28 -4.16 11.47
N TYR A 150 -8.38 -3.41 10.40
CA TYR A 150 -7.80 -2.09 10.20
C TYR A 150 -8.93 -1.06 10.10
N LYS A 151 -8.81 0.05 10.82
CA LYS A 151 -9.69 1.20 10.63
C LYS A 151 -9.24 1.95 9.38
N VAL A 152 -10.07 1.93 8.35
CA VAL A 152 -9.80 2.56 7.05
C VAL A 152 -10.77 3.72 6.83
N ASP A 153 -10.23 4.86 6.41
CA ASP A 153 -11.02 5.96 5.81
C ASP A 153 -10.25 6.49 4.60
N PRO A 154 -10.51 5.97 3.39
CA PRO A 154 -9.80 6.37 2.17
C PRO A 154 -9.86 7.86 1.80
N ARG A 155 -10.77 8.62 2.43
CA ARG A 155 -10.89 10.07 2.22
C ARG A 155 -9.81 10.83 2.99
N GLU A 156 -9.30 10.27 4.08
CA GLU A 156 -8.24 10.88 4.91
C GLU A 156 -6.83 10.49 4.43
N TRP A 157 -6.73 9.70 3.36
CA TRP A 157 -5.46 9.16 2.88
C TRP A 157 -4.72 10.07 1.90
N GLU A 158 -5.38 11.10 1.36
CA GLU A 158 -4.65 12.17 0.68
C GLU A 158 -3.87 12.96 1.73
N GLY A 159 -2.57 13.14 1.48
CA GLY A 159 -1.73 13.99 2.34
C GLY A 159 -2.31 15.41 2.43
N LYS A 160 -2.05 16.07 3.57
CA LYS A 160 -2.39 17.50 3.76
C LYS A 160 -1.63 18.39 2.79
#